data_AF-A0A4Q0QIT8-F1
#
_entry.id   AF-A0A4Q0QIT8-F1
#
_cell.length_a   1.000
_cell.length_b   1.000
_cell.length_c   1.000
_cell.angle_alpha   90.00
_cell.angle_beta   90.00
_cell.angle_gamma   90.00
#
_symmetry.space_group_name_H-M   'P 1'
#
loop_
_entity.id
_entity.type
_entity.pdbx_description
1 polymer ?
#
loop_
_entity_poly.entity_id
_entity_poly.type
_entity_poly.pdbx_seq_one_letter_code
_entity_poly.pdbx_strand_id
1 'polypeptide(L)'
;MPCRPSADWAKRLDRIFMAVSRLRPRGRNRFNYRRLVARAGTPVQVVHCQRQETRLMTIGGNSPPGKVPMSVQMVLLPIFVQVALTFALLIGMVVARRKTLVSGETQIRDIALGEPNWPKGATQIANCYRNQFELPVLFYVLIALALPLRRADLFIVLMSWVFVVTRFAHAGVFVSSNDLGRRSTVWLASALVLLAMWVYFALKLLLLI
;
A
#
# COMPACT_ATOMS: atom_id res chain seq x y z
N MET A 1 -31.01 -35.16 -18.13
CA MET A 1 -31.49 -33.88 -18.73
C MET A 1 -31.24 -32.76 -17.72
N PRO A 2 -30.78 -31.57 -18.16
CA PRO A 2 -30.05 -30.63 -17.30
C PRO A 2 -30.97 -29.64 -16.55
N CYS A 3 -30.68 -29.40 -15.27
CA CYS A 3 -31.19 -28.25 -14.52
C CYS A 3 -30.58 -26.96 -15.07
N ARG A 4 -31.41 -26.08 -15.63
CA ARG A 4 -31.05 -24.67 -15.88
C ARG A 4 -31.34 -23.85 -14.60
N PRO A 5 -30.43 -22.97 -14.13
CA PRO A 5 -30.78 -21.98 -13.12
C PRO A 5 -31.67 -20.91 -13.75
N SER A 6 -32.78 -20.59 -13.09
CA SER A 6 -33.70 -19.53 -13.51
C SER A 6 -33.04 -18.15 -13.39
N ALA A 7 -33.12 -17.38 -14.46
CA ALA A 7 -32.65 -16.00 -14.58
C ALA A 7 -33.56 -15.00 -13.83
N ASP A 8 -33.80 -15.25 -12.55
CA ASP A 8 -34.70 -14.42 -11.72
C ASP A 8 -33.95 -13.31 -10.96
N TRP A 9 -32.64 -13.48 -10.75
CA TRP A 9 -31.80 -12.51 -10.04
C TRP A 9 -31.58 -11.22 -10.85
N ALA A 10 -31.50 -11.31 -12.19
CA ALA A 10 -31.33 -10.15 -13.06
C ALA A 10 -32.55 -9.20 -13.04
N LYS A 11 -33.76 -9.75 -12.99
CA LYS A 11 -35.01 -8.97 -12.93
C LYS A 11 -35.21 -8.24 -11.59
N ARG A 12 -34.54 -8.69 -10.52
CA ARG A 12 -34.63 -8.07 -9.20
C ARG A 12 -33.69 -6.86 -9.09
N LEU A 13 -32.55 -6.88 -9.78
CA LEU A 13 -31.59 -5.76 -9.84
C LEU A 13 -32.10 -4.60 -10.72
N ASP A 14 -32.76 -4.89 -11.84
CA ASP A 14 -33.35 -3.84 -12.70
C ASP A 14 -34.47 -3.04 -11.99
N ARG A 15 -35.27 -3.69 -11.14
CA ARG A 15 -36.30 -3.00 -10.35
C ARG A 15 -35.72 -2.04 -9.32
N ILE A 16 -34.59 -2.37 -8.72
CA ILE A 16 -33.90 -1.49 -7.75
C ILE A 16 -33.27 -0.31 -8.50
N PHE A 17 -32.64 -0.55 -9.65
CA PHE A 17 -32.04 0.53 -10.46
C PHE A 17 -33.10 1.49 -11.04
N MET A 18 -34.27 0.96 -11.44
CA MET A 18 -35.41 1.76 -11.91
C MET A 18 -36.14 2.52 -10.79
N ALA A 19 -36.06 2.08 -9.54
CA ALA A 19 -36.60 2.81 -8.40
C ALA A 19 -35.70 4.00 -8.00
N VAL A 20 -34.38 3.84 -8.10
CA VAL A 20 -33.40 4.90 -7.79
C VAL A 20 -33.38 5.99 -8.87
N SER A 21 -33.61 5.66 -10.15
CA SER A 21 -33.65 6.65 -11.24
C SER A 21 -34.88 7.57 -11.21
N ARG A 22 -35.90 7.27 -10.38
CA ARG A 22 -37.10 8.11 -10.19
C ARG A 22 -36.96 9.20 -9.13
N LEU A 23 -35.84 9.25 -8.40
CA LEU A 23 -35.53 10.33 -7.45
C LEU A 23 -34.67 11.44 -8.07
N ARG A 24 -34.81 11.67 -9.38
CA ARG A 24 -34.24 12.85 -10.04
C ARG A 24 -35.25 14.00 -9.92
N PRO A 25 -34.93 15.12 -9.23
CA PRO A 25 -35.85 16.24 -9.10
C PRO A 25 -36.15 16.81 -10.50
N ARG A 26 -37.38 16.61 -10.98
CA ARG A 26 -37.94 17.30 -12.15
C ARG A 26 -38.37 18.71 -11.72
N GLY A 27 -37.41 19.60 -11.61
CA GLY A 27 -37.64 21.04 -11.52
C GLY A 27 -37.07 21.73 -12.76
N ARG A 28 -37.92 22.00 -13.76
CA ARG A 28 -37.54 22.80 -14.94
C ARG A 28 -37.54 24.29 -14.55
N ASN A 29 -36.62 24.69 -13.68
CA ASN A 29 -36.38 26.10 -13.40
C ASN A 29 -35.49 26.67 -14.51
N ARG A 30 -36.12 27.22 -15.55
CA ARG A 30 -35.47 28.01 -16.59
C ARG A 30 -35.12 29.38 -16.01
N PHE A 31 -34.17 29.42 -15.07
CA PHE A 31 -33.64 30.67 -14.54
C PHE A 31 -32.88 31.38 -15.67
N ASN A 32 -33.49 32.43 -16.21
CA ASN A 32 -32.98 33.19 -17.35
C ASN A 32 -31.96 34.21 -16.83
N TYR A 33 -30.75 33.75 -16.50
CA TYR A 33 -29.66 34.55 -15.94
C TYR A 33 -29.24 35.75 -16.82
N ARG A 34 -29.51 35.70 -18.13
CA ARG A 34 -29.26 36.83 -19.06
C ARG A 34 -30.09 38.09 -18.78
N ARG A 35 -31.18 38.02 -18.02
CA ARG A 35 -31.99 39.21 -17.66
C ARG A 35 -31.59 39.89 -16.36
N LEU A 36 -30.88 39.19 -15.46
CA LEU A 36 -30.45 39.75 -14.17
C LEU A 36 -29.17 40.59 -14.27
N VAL A 37 -28.33 40.33 -15.27
CA VAL A 37 -27.04 41.03 -15.46
C VAL A 37 -27.20 42.39 -16.17
N ALA A 38 -28.35 42.68 -16.78
CA ALA A 38 -28.58 43.94 -17.48
C ALA A 38 -29.03 45.10 -16.56
N ARG A 39 -29.21 44.86 -15.25
CA ARG A 39 -29.74 45.88 -14.29
C ARG A 39 -28.85 46.15 -13.07
N ALA A 40 -27.67 45.55 -13.02
CA ALA A 40 -26.65 45.88 -12.03
C ALA A 40 -25.42 46.38 -12.79
N GLY A 41 -25.17 47.69 -12.74
CA GLY A 41 -23.99 48.33 -13.33
C GLY A 41 -22.70 48.01 -12.59
N THR A 42 -22.42 46.74 -12.35
CA THR A 42 -21.19 46.25 -11.74
C THR A 42 -20.32 45.60 -12.82
N PRO A 43 -19.07 46.06 -13.02
CA PRO A 43 -18.16 45.41 -13.95
C PRO A 43 -17.83 44.02 -13.41
N VAL A 44 -18.45 42.99 -13.99
CA VAL A 44 -18.05 41.60 -13.76
C VAL A 44 -16.70 41.44 -14.44
N GLN A 45 -15.62 41.41 -13.65
CA GLN A 45 -14.33 40.95 -14.14
C GLN A 45 -14.49 39.52 -14.64
N VAL A 46 -14.41 39.38 -15.96
CA VAL A 46 -14.26 38.08 -16.62
C VAL A 46 -12.90 37.55 -16.15
N VAL A 47 -12.91 36.65 -15.17
CA VAL A 47 -11.74 35.85 -14.82
C VAL A 47 -11.46 34.99 -16.04
N HIS A 48 -10.57 35.48 -16.90
CA HIS A 48 -9.99 34.69 -17.97
C HIS A 48 -9.34 33.47 -17.32
N CYS A 49 -9.92 32.30 -17.61
CA CYS A 49 -9.30 31.02 -17.35
C CYS A 49 -8.01 30.98 -18.17
N GLN A 50 -6.89 31.41 -17.57
CA GLN A 50 -5.57 31.12 -18.10
C GLN A 50 -5.40 29.60 -18.00
N ARG A 51 -5.68 28.94 -19.12
CA ARG A 51 -4.99 27.75 -19.59
C ARG A 51 -3.50 27.96 -19.31
N GLN A 52 -3.01 27.36 -18.23
CA GLN A 52 -1.57 27.22 -17.97
C GLN A 52 -1.02 26.34 -19.09
N GLU A 53 -0.69 26.99 -20.20
CA GLU A 53 0.38 26.52 -21.05
C GLU A 53 1.58 26.33 -20.15
N THR A 54 2.10 25.11 -20.16
CA THR A 54 3.34 24.68 -19.54
C THR A 54 4.48 25.49 -20.16
N ARG A 55 4.61 26.75 -19.72
CA ARG A 55 5.77 27.56 -19.99
C ARG A 55 6.87 26.97 -19.14
N LEU A 56 7.80 26.30 -19.82
CA LEU A 56 9.13 25.95 -19.33
C LEU A 56 9.82 27.27 -18.91
N MET A 57 9.45 27.80 -17.74
CA MET A 57 10.26 28.78 -17.05
C MET A 57 11.30 27.97 -16.30
N THR A 58 12.45 27.86 -16.94
CA THR A 58 13.75 27.63 -16.31
C THR A 58 13.95 28.74 -15.28
N ILE A 59 13.31 28.61 -14.12
CA ILE A 59 13.69 29.34 -12.92
C ILE A 59 14.99 28.67 -12.48
N GLY A 60 16.11 29.29 -12.88
CA GLY A 60 17.38 29.19 -12.18
C GLY A 60 17.20 29.74 -10.77
N GLY A 61 16.47 29.00 -9.95
CA GLY A 61 16.43 29.18 -8.52
C GLY A 61 17.50 28.30 -7.95
N ASN A 62 18.58 28.90 -7.45
CA ASN A 62 19.48 28.23 -6.53
C ASN A 62 18.61 27.64 -5.41
N SER A 63 18.33 26.34 -5.50
CA SER A 63 17.69 25.61 -4.42
C SER A 63 18.63 25.73 -3.22
N PRO A 64 18.18 26.23 -2.06
CA PRO A 64 19.01 26.20 -0.86
C PRO A 64 19.44 24.75 -0.63
N PRO A 65 20.71 24.49 -0.26
CA PRO A 65 21.18 23.14 -0.05
C PRO A 65 20.41 22.55 1.13
N GLY A 66 19.50 21.61 0.86
CA GLY A 66 18.95 20.79 1.93
C GLY A 66 17.49 20.35 1.85
N LYS A 67 16.69 20.75 0.85
CA LYS A 67 15.31 20.22 0.70
C LYS A 67 15.03 19.77 -0.72
N VAL A 68 15.47 18.55 -1.05
CA VAL A 68 15.00 17.86 -2.25
C VAL A 68 13.50 17.60 -2.07
N PRO A 69 12.59 18.19 -2.88
CA PRO A 69 11.18 17.90 -2.77
C PRO A 69 10.98 16.43 -3.09
N MET A 70 10.66 15.66 -2.06
CA MET A 70 10.50 14.23 -2.21
C MET A 70 9.24 13.92 -3.00
N SER A 71 9.43 13.33 -4.19
CA SER A 71 8.31 12.73 -4.91
C SER A 71 7.74 11.62 -4.05
N VAL A 72 6.41 11.61 -3.90
CA VAL A 72 5.67 10.55 -3.20
C VAL A 72 6.07 9.16 -3.72
N GLN A 73 6.43 9.07 -5.00
CA GLN A 73 6.93 7.84 -5.63
C GLN A 73 8.16 7.26 -4.90
N MET A 74 9.10 8.09 -4.46
CA MET A 74 10.34 7.65 -3.79
C MET A 74 10.05 7.02 -2.42
N VAL A 75 9.02 7.50 -1.74
CA VAL A 75 8.58 6.98 -0.43
C VAL A 75 7.77 5.70 -0.58
N LEU A 76 6.97 5.60 -1.65
CA LEU A 76 6.13 4.42 -1.90
C LEU A 76 6.92 3.23 -2.48
N LEU A 77 8.03 3.48 -3.17
CA LEU A 77 8.79 2.41 -3.83
C LEU A 77 9.28 1.32 -2.85
N PRO A 78 9.87 1.65 -1.68
CA PRO A 78 10.21 0.67 -0.65
C PRO A 78 9.01 -0.18 -0.19
N ILE A 79 7.81 0.41 -0.09
CA ILE A 79 6.60 -0.32 0.31
C ILE A 79 6.26 -1.37 -0.74
N PHE A 80 6.22 -1.00 -2.02
CA PHE A 80 5.91 -1.94 -3.09
C PHE A 80 6.91 -3.09 -3.16
N VAL A 81 8.19 -2.80 -2.98
CA VAL A 81 9.24 -3.83 -2.95
C VAL A 81 9.04 -4.78 -1.76
N GLN A 82 8.74 -4.24 -0.57
CA GLN A 82 8.46 -5.07 0.61
C GLN A 82 7.21 -5.94 0.40
N VAL A 83 6.15 -5.39 -0.18
CA VAL A 83 4.93 -6.13 -0.52
C VAL A 83 5.24 -7.24 -1.53
N ALA A 84 6.03 -6.97 -2.56
CA ALA A 84 6.46 -7.99 -3.53
C ALA A 84 7.19 -9.15 -2.84
N LEU A 85 8.07 -8.87 -1.87
CA LEU A 85 8.73 -9.91 -1.06
C LEU A 85 7.73 -10.77 -0.28
N THR A 86 6.69 -10.16 0.31
CA THR A 86 5.64 -10.93 1.03
C THR A 86 4.86 -11.85 0.08
N PHE A 87 4.53 -11.39 -1.12
CA PHE A 87 3.86 -12.22 -2.14
C PHE A 87 4.77 -13.34 -2.63
N ALA A 88 6.05 -13.08 -2.86
CA ALA A 88 7.02 -14.10 -3.25
C ALA A 88 7.10 -15.24 -2.21
N LEU A 89 7.14 -14.89 -0.91
CA LEU A 89 7.14 -15.88 0.17
C LEU A 89 5.81 -16.60 0.34
N LEU A 90 4.67 -15.92 0.10
CA LEU A 90 3.35 -16.55 0.08
C LEU A 90 3.30 -17.64 -1.00
N ILE A 91 3.70 -17.30 -2.22
CA ILE A 91 3.73 -18.24 -3.34
C ILE A 91 4.69 -19.40 -3.02
N GLY A 92 5.89 -19.10 -2.50
CA GLY A 92 6.86 -20.10 -2.07
C GLY A 92 6.29 -21.08 -1.04
N MET A 93 5.54 -20.58 -0.04
CA MET A 93 4.89 -21.41 0.96
C MET A 93 3.83 -22.32 0.35
N VAL A 94 2.96 -21.76 -0.50
CA VAL A 94 1.89 -22.53 -1.18
C VAL A 94 2.49 -23.63 -2.05
N VAL A 95 3.55 -23.32 -2.81
CA VAL A 95 4.25 -24.30 -3.65
C VAL A 95 4.90 -25.39 -2.79
N ALA A 96 5.58 -25.04 -1.70
CA ALA A 96 6.21 -26.00 -0.82
C ALA A 96 5.19 -26.96 -0.18
N ARG A 97 4.08 -26.41 0.33
CA ARG A 97 2.96 -27.21 0.88
C ARG A 97 2.30 -28.09 -0.17
N ARG A 98 2.11 -27.58 -1.39
CA ARG A 98 1.53 -28.38 -2.47
C ARG A 98 2.44 -29.55 -2.86
N LYS A 99 3.75 -29.33 -2.92
CA LYS A 99 4.73 -30.39 -3.21
C LYS A 99 4.66 -31.52 -2.18
N THR A 100 4.52 -31.21 -0.90
CA THR A 100 4.47 -32.23 0.17
C THR A 100 3.16 -33.02 0.19
N LEU A 101 2.06 -32.40 -0.22
CA LEU A 101 0.78 -33.08 -0.42
C LEU A 101 0.82 -34.01 -1.65
N VAL A 102 1.44 -33.57 -2.74
CA VAL A 102 1.54 -34.35 -3.98
C VAL A 102 2.54 -35.50 -3.84
N SER A 103 3.64 -35.32 -3.09
CA SER A 103 4.60 -36.39 -2.80
C SER A 103 4.09 -37.42 -1.79
N GLY A 104 2.97 -37.14 -1.11
CA GLY A 104 2.43 -38.01 -0.05
C GLY A 104 3.18 -37.93 1.27
N GLU A 105 4.17 -37.03 1.41
CA GLU A 105 4.88 -36.77 2.67
C GLU A 105 3.95 -36.20 3.76
N THR A 106 2.85 -35.56 3.37
CA THR A 106 1.83 -35.05 4.29
C THR A 106 0.46 -35.42 3.77
N GLN A 107 -0.39 -36.02 4.59
CA GLN A 107 -1.77 -36.32 4.21
C GLN A 107 -2.71 -35.21 4.65
N ILE A 108 -3.74 -34.93 3.86
CA ILE A 108 -4.74 -33.88 4.17
C ILE A 108 -5.41 -34.13 5.52
N ARG A 109 -5.61 -35.39 5.90
CA ARG A 109 -6.18 -35.77 7.20
C ARG A 109 -5.35 -35.32 8.40
N ASP A 110 -4.03 -35.22 8.24
CA ASP A 110 -3.09 -34.89 9.33
C ASP A 110 -2.97 -33.37 9.55
N ILE A 111 -3.61 -32.56 8.70
CA ILE A 111 -3.61 -31.08 8.72
C ILE A 111 -5.03 -30.49 8.71
N ALA A 112 -6.07 -31.33 8.71
CA ALA A 112 -7.46 -30.91 8.49
C ALA A 112 -8.00 -30.00 9.60
N LEU A 113 -7.46 -30.07 10.82
CA LEU A 113 -7.85 -29.22 11.94
C LEU A 113 -6.84 -28.07 12.18
N GLY A 114 -5.90 -27.86 11.24
CA GLY A 114 -4.89 -26.82 11.35
C GLY A 114 -3.64 -27.25 12.14
N GLU A 115 -3.42 -28.56 12.35
CA GLU A 115 -2.21 -29.07 12.99
C GLU A 115 -0.94 -28.62 12.26
N PRO A 116 0.13 -28.28 12.99
CA PRO A 116 1.41 -27.89 12.43
C PRO A 116 2.24 -29.09 11.92
N ASN A 117 1.59 -30.11 11.33
CA ASN A 117 2.23 -31.35 10.84
C ASN A 117 2.93 -31.21 9.48
N TRP A 118 3.43 -30.02 9.15
CA TRP A 118 4.15 -29.79 7.91
C TRP A 118 5.63 -30.17 8.03
N PRO A 119 6.24 -30.76 6.99
CA PRO A 119 7.66 -31.11 7.00
C PRO A 119 8.53 -29.86 7.14
N LYS A 120 9.76 -30.05 7.65
CA LYS A 120 10.64 -28.96 8.09
C LYS A 120 10.79 -27.82 7.07
N GLY A 121 10.97 -28.14 5.78
CA GLY A 121 11.12 -27.12 4.73
C GLY A 121 9.87 -26.26 4.50
N ALA A 122 8.68 -26.87 4.49
CA ALA A 122 7.41 -26.13 4.36
C ALA A 122 7.14 -25.27 5.61
N THR A 123 7.44 -25.80 6.79
CA THR A 123 7.35 -25.07 8.07
C THR A 123 8.33 -23.91 8.13
N GLN A 124 9.54 -24.07 7.61
CA GLN A 124 10.54 -23.02 7.50
C GLN A 124 9.98 -21.85 6.66
N ILE A 125 9.56 -22.09 5.42
CA ILE A 125 9.02 -21.02 4.57
C ILE A 125 7.78 -20.36 5.21
N ALA A 126 6.91 -21.14 5.87
CA ALA A 126 5.76 -20.61 6.59
C ALA A 126 6.13 -19.70 7.78
N ASN A 127 7.18 -20.04 8.52
CA ASN A 127 7.73 -19.21 9.59
C ASN A 127 8.35 -17.92 9.04
N CYS A 128 9.06 -18.00 7.90
CA CYS A 128 9.62 -16.82 7.24
C CYS A 128 8.52 -15.84 6.83
N TYR A 129 7.47 -16.35 6.19
CA TYR A 129 6.32 -15.55 5.76
C TYR A 129 5.67 -14.83 6.95
N ARG A 130 5.38 -15.54 8.05
CA ARG A 130 4.81 -14.93 9.27
C ARG A 130 5.67 -13.79 9.82
N ASN A 131 6.99 -14.01 9.87
CA ASN A 131 7.95 -13.01 10.34
C ASN A 131 7.99 -11.74 9.47
N GLN A 132 7.60 -11.83 8.19
CA GLN A 132 7.48 -10.64 7.33
C GLN A 132 6.24 -9.80 7.61
N PHE A 133 5.38 -10.15 8.58
CA PHE A 133 4.27 -9.29 9.01
C PHE A 133 4.54 -8.59 10.35
N GLU A 134 5.36 -9.15 11.23
CA GLU A 134 5.57 -8.60 12.57
C GLU A 134 6.10 -7.15 12.54
N LEU A 135 7.23 -6.95 11.88
CA LEU A 135 7.90 -5.64 11.81
C LEU A 135 7.47 -4.82 10.57
N PRO A 136 7.25 -5.41 9.37
CA PRO A 136 6.82 -4.63 8.21
C PRO A 136 5.45 -3.96 8.38
N VAL A 137 4.56 -4.49 9.21
CA VAL A 137 3.29 -3.80 9.54
C VAL A 137 3.57 -2.45 10.23
N LEU A 138 4.48 -2.42 11.20
CA LEU A 138 4.88 -1.17 11.86
C LEU A 138 5.57 -0.20 10.89
N PHE A 139 6.33 -0.71 9.92
CA PHE A 139 6.89 0.11 8.84
C PHE A 139 5.79 0.72 7.95
N TYR A 140 4.80 -0.05 7.54
CA TYR A 140 3.69 0.45 6.72
C TYR A 140 2.88 1.52 7.47
N VAL A 141 2.64 1.32 8.77
CA VAL A 141 1.97 2.31 9.63
C VAL A 141 2.78 3.61 9.69
N LEU A 142 4.10 3.53 9.89
CA LEU A 142 4.96 4.71 9.94
C LEU A 142 4.87 5.54 8.65
N ILE A 143 4.92 4.90 7.48
CA ILE A 143 4.81 5.62 6.20
C ILE A 143 3.40 6.16 5.96
N ALA A 144 2.36 5.39 6.33
CA ALA A 144 0.98 5.84 6.25
C ALA A 144 0.70 7.08 7.11
N LEU A 145 1.39 7.23 8.25
CA LEU A 145 1.35 8.43 9.08
C LEU A 145 2.23 9.55 8.52
N ALA A 146 3.42 9.23 8.00
CA ALA A 146 4.37 10.24 7.52
C ALA A 146 3.91 10.97 6.25
N LEU A 147 3.15 10.31 5.38
CA LEU A 147 2.68 10.86 4.11
C LEU A 147 1.67 12.02 4.28
N PRO A 148 0.54 11.87 5.02
CA PRO A 148 -0.42 12.96 5.24
C PRO A 148 0.19 14.15 5.99
N LEU A 149 1.10 13.87 6.92
CA LEU A 149 1.77 14.90 7.71
C LEU A 149 2.82 15.69 6.90
N ARG A 150 3.09 15.32 5.64
CA ARG A 150 4.16 15.89 4.80
C ARG A 150 5.53 15.87 5.50
N ARG A 151 5.73 14.91 6.41
CA ARG A 151 6.96 14.73 7.18
C ARG A 151 7.88 13.67 6.57
N ALA A 152 7.53 13.08 5.42
CA ALA A 152 8.37 12.15 4.69
C ALA A 152 9.55 12.89 4.01
N ASP A 153 10.75 12.71 4.57
CA ASP A 153 11.99 13.31 4.11
C ASP A 153 12.99 12.26 3.57
N LEU A 154 14.16 12.72 3.11
CA LEU A 154 15.23 11.86 2.58
C LEU A 154 15.77 10.84 3.57
N PHE A 155 15.81 11.19 4.85
CA PHE A 155 16.26 10.25 5.87
C PHE A 155 15.27 9.08 6.02
N ILE A 156 13.96 9.36 6.07
CA ILE A 156 12.93 8.31 6.08
C ILE A 156 13.02 7.43 4.84
N VAL A 157 13.19 7.98 3.65
CA VAL A 157 13.31 7.18 2.41
C VAL A 157 14.55 6.29 2.44
N LEU A 158 15.71 6.83 2.84
CA LEU A 158 16.96 6.07 2.88
C LEU A 158 16.90 4.95 3.92
N MET A 159 16.40 5.24 5.13
CA MET A 159 16.17 4.21 6.15
C MET A 159 15.13 3.18 5.73
N SER A 160 14.10 3.57 4.98
CA SER A 160 13.13 2.63 4.40
C SER A 160 13.80 1.63 3.46
N TRP A 161 14.72 2.09 2.62
CA TRP A 161 15.50 1.21 1.75
C TRP A 161 16.42 0.28 2.53
N VAL A 162 17.10 0.78 3.56
CA VAL A 162 17.90 -0.06 4.46
C VAL A 162 17.03 -1.14 5.12
N PHE A 163 15.86 -0.77 5.61
CA PHE A 163 14.89 -1.71 6.18
C PHE A 163 14.44 -2.77 5.16
N VAL A 164 14.16 -2.38 3.91
CA VAL A 164 13.79 -3.34 2.87
C VAL A 164 14.95 -4.29 2.56
N VAL A 165 16.17 -3.79 2.42
CA VAL A 165 17.36 -4.62 2.16
C VAL A 165 17.59 -5.63 3.29
N THR A 166 17.44 -5.23 4.56
CA THR A 166 17.57 -6.17 5.69
C THR A 166 16.48 -7.24 5.67
N ARG A 167 15.28 -6.94 5.13
CA ARG A 167 14.19 -7.93 4.93
C ARG A 167 14.53 -8.97 3.86
N PHE A 168 15.14 -8.54 2.75
CA PHE A 168 15.67 -9.47 1.75
C PHE A 168 16.80 -10.32 2.32
N ALA A 169 17.73 -9.71 3.07
CA ALA A 169 18.80 -10.44 3.73
C ALA A 169 18.24 -11.49 4.70
N HIS A 170 17.25 -11.13 5.52
CA HIS A 170 16.59 -12.07 6.43
C HIS A 170 15.94 -13.22 5.67
N ALA A 171 15.18 -12.92 4.60
CA ALA A 171 14.55 -13.94 3.77
C ALA A 171 15.59 -14.85 3.07
N GLY A 172 16.70 -14.29 2.59
CA GLY A 172 17.79 -15.03 1.95
C GLY A 172 18.56 -15.92 2.91
N VAL A 173 18.87 -15.44 4.12
CA VAL A 173 19.46 -16.25 5.20
C VAL A 173 18.50 -17.39 5.57
N PHE A 174 17.19 -17.13 5.55
CA PHE A 174 16.18 -18.12 5.85
C PHE A 174 16.09 -19.27 4.85
N VAL A 175 16.30 -18.95 3.57
CA VAL A 175 16.26 -19.92 2.47
C VAL A 175 17.60 -20.65 2.32
N SER A 176 18.72 -19.98 2.62
CA SER A 176 20.07 -20.53 2.37
C SER A 176 20.73 -21.21 3.57
N SER A 177 20.44 -20.80 4.82
CA SER A 177 21.17 -21.28 5.99
C SER A 177 20.23 -21.61 7.15
N ASN A 178 20.40 -22.81 7.73
CA ASN A 178 19.67 -23.23 8.93
C ASN A 178 20.42 -22.84 10.22
N ASP A 179 21.05 -21.67 10.23
CA ASP A 179 21.76 -21.13 11.39
C ASP A 179 20.84 -20.17 12.16
N LEU A 180 20.43 -20.59 13.35
CA LEU A 180 19.53 -19.84 14.22
C LEU A 180 20.15 -18.50 14.68
N GLY A 181 21.47 -18.43 14.86
CA GLY A 181 22.17 -17.22 15.33
C GLY A 181 22.24 -16.13 14.25
N ARG A 182 22.46 -16.52 12.98
CA ARG A 182 22.44 -15.58 11.86
C ARG A 182 21.02 -15.05 11.59
N ARG A 183 19.99 -15.86 11.84
CA ARG A 183 18.59 -15.42 11.73
C ARG A 183 18.25 -14.32 12.74
N SER A 184 18.61 -14.53 14.02
CA SER A 184 18.24 -13.60 15.10
C SER A 184 18.92 -12.24 14.96
N THR A 185 20.19 -12.23 14.53
CA THR A 185 20.96 -10.98 14.33
C THR A 185 20.39 -10.13 13.19
N VAL A 186 19.99 -10.73 12.07
CA VAL A 186 19.38 -9.98 10.95
C VAL A 186 17.97 -9.48 11.31
N TRP A 187 17.20 -10.27 12.06
CA TRP A 187 15.91 -9.82 12.61
C TRP A 187 16.10 -8.60 13.53
N LEU A 188 17.07 -8.67 14.45
CA LEU A 188 17.37 -7.58 15.37
C LEU A 188 17.86 -6.33 14.64
N ALA A 189 18.73 -6.48 13.64
CA ALA A 189 19.19 -5.37 12.82
C ALA A 189 18.00 -4.65 12.14
N SER A 190 17.05 -5.42 11.61
CA SER A 190 15.83 -4.86 11.00
C SER A 190 14.94 -4.15 12.03
N ALA A 191 14.87 -4.67 13.25
CA ALA A 191 14.13 -4.07 14.35
C ALA A 191 14.76 -2.74 14.81
N LEU A 192 16.09 -2.68 14.92
CA LEU A 192 16.82 -1.47 15.31
C LEU A 192 16.67 -0.35 14.27
N VAL A 193 16.75 -0.68 12.98
CA VAL A 193 16.51 0.29 11.89
C VAL A 193 15.09 0.85 12.00
N LEU A 194 14.09 -0.01 12.19
CA LEU A 194 12.71 0.42 12.33
C LEU A 194 12.49 1.28 13.59
N LEU A 195 13.10 0.89 14.71
CA LEU A 195 13.07 1.67 15.95
C LEU A 195 13.66 3.06 15.75
N ALA A 196 14.80 3.17 15.07
CA ALA A 196 15.43 4.44 14.76
C ALA A 196 14.51 5.34 13.89
N MET A 197 13.84 4.75 12.90
CA MET A 197 12.84 5.48 12.09
C MET A 197 11.68 6.01 12.94
N TRP A 198 11.14 5.19 13.85
CA TRP A 198 10.06 5.59 14.75
C TRP A 198 10.48 6.69 15.71
N VAL A 199 11.65 6.58 16.33
CA VAL A 199 12.21 7.61 17.22
C VAL A 199 12.40 8.91 16.45
N TYR A 200 13.01 8.85 15.26
CA TYR A 200 13.19 10.03 14.42
C TYR A 200 11.84 10.68 14.06
N PHE A 201 10.85 9.89 13.63
CA PHE A 201 9.52 10.39 13.31
C PHE A 201 8.82 11.03 14.52
N ALA A 202 8.90 10.39 15.68
CA ALA A 202 8.31 10.89 16.93
C ALA A 202 8.97 12.20 17.37
N LEU A 203 10.30 12.30 17.32
CA LEU A 203 11.03 13.52 17.64
C LEU A 203 10.68 14.65 16.67
N LYS A 204 10.61 14.36 15.37
CA LYS A 204 10.22 15.34 14.35
C LYS A 204 8.79 15.85 14.55
N LEU A 205 7.89 14.97 14.99
CA LEU A 205 6.51 15.34 15.32
C LEU A 205 6.45 16.20 16.59
N LEU A 206 7.09 15.76 17.67
CA LEU A 206 7.07 16.42 18.98
C LEU A 206 7.75 17.78 18.94
N LEU A 207 8.91 17.86 18.30
CA LEU A 207 9.72 19.08 18.22
C LEU A 207 9.23 20.01 17.09
N LEU A 208 8.19 19.64 16.34
CA LEU A 208 7.56 20.40 15.25
C LEU A 208 8.51 20.86 14.12
N ILE A 209 9.75 20.34 14.07
CA ILE A 209 10.80 20.69 13.11
C ILE A 209 10.50 20.15 11.71
#